data_AF-A0A2A5VBG9-F1
#
_entry.id   AF-A0A2A5VBG9-F1
#
_cell.length_a   1.000
_cell.length_b   1.000
_cell.length_c   1.000
_cell.angle_alpha   90.00
_cell.angle_beta   90.00
_cell.angle_gamma   90.00
#
_symmetry.space_group_name_H-M   'P 1'
#
loop_
_entity.id
_entity.type
_entity.pdbx_description
1 polymer ?
#
loop_
_entity_poly.entity_id
_entity_poly.type
_entity_poly.pdbx_seq_one_letter_code
_entity_poly.pdbx_strand_id
1 'polypeptide(L)'
;MFNFFKKYKIFFYLINLLLIFIYLFPGSIFGCILYNDCRIQPQLTSDFLISSNHTYAFLILSMIGFFTYKESKNLKVLKIYLILLSVILEGLHLIIPNRSFELSDLFGNVVGVFVIIIINFFWNNEKFKS
;
A
#
# COMPACT_ATOMS: atom_id res chain seq x y z
N MET A 1 3.04 -5.09 21.10
CA MET A 1 3.01 -4.86 19.63
C MET A 1 2.88 -3.38 19.25
N PHE A 2 1.86 -2.65 19.70
CA PHE A 2 1.65 -1.23 19.34
C PHE A 2 2.79 -0.27 19.74
N ASN A 3 3.44 -0.51 20.87
CA ASN A 3 4.52 0.37 21.35
C ASN A 3 5.79 0.28 20.48
N PHE A 4 5.95 -0.82 19.72
CA PHE A 4 7.06 -1.01 18.78
C PHE A 4 6.92 -0.02 17.60
N PHE A 5 5.80 -0.06 16.87
CA PHE A 5 5.60 0.81 15.71
C PHE A 5 5.67 2.30 16.04
N LYS A 6 5.13 2.72 17.20
CA LYS A 6 5.21 4.11 17.66
C LYS A 6 6.64 4.57 17.91
N LYS A 7 7.48 3.70 18.49
CA LYS A 7 8.91 3.95 18.78
C LYS A 7 9.77 3.88 17.52
N TYR A 8 9.41 3.02 16.55
CA TYR A 8 10.18 2.74 15.34
C TYR A 8 9.46 3.22 14.08
N LYS A 9 9.14 4.52 13.99
CA LYS A 9 8.62 5.15 12.75
C LYS A 9 9.48 4.86 11.51
N ILE A 10 10.78 4.62 11.73
CA ILE A 10 11.72 4.20 10.70
C ILE A 10 11.25 2.96 9.92
N PHE A 11 10.53 2.04 10.58
CA PHE A 11 10.02 0.84 9.93
C PHE A 11 8.95 1.16 8.89
N PHE A 12 8.03 2.08 9.20
CA PHE A 12 7.06 2.57 8.23
C PHE A 12 7.77 3.26 7.05
N TYR A 13 8.75 4.13 7.32
CA TYR A 13 9.49 4.81 6.25
C TYR A 13 10.24 3.84 5.35
N LEU A 14 10.86 2.80 5.92
CA LEU A 14 11.57 1.78 5.15
C LEU A 14 10.63 1.00 4.23
N ILE A 15 9.48 0.55 4.74
CA ILE A 15 8.51 -0.19 3.93
C ILE A 15 7.87 0.70 2.87
N ASN A 16 7.58 1.96 3.21
CA ASN A 16 7.08 2.93 2.27
C ASN A 16 8.07 3.21 1.13
N LEU A 17 9.36 3.38 1.47
CA LEU A 17 10.43 3.55 0.48
C LEU A 17 10.57 2.31 -0.40
N LEU A 18 10.51 1.11 0.20
CA LEU A 18 10.58 -0.16 -0.52
C LEU A 18 9.41 -0.31 -1.50
N LEU A 19 8.18 0.04 -1.08
CA LEU A 19 7.01 0.01 -1.95
C LEU A 19 7.20 0.95 -3.14
N ILE A 20 7.60 2.21 -2.88
CA ILE A 20 7.85 3.20 -3.93
C ILE A 20 8.91 2.67 -4.90
N PHE A 21 10.02 2.11 -4.38
CA PHE A 21 11.07 1.54 -5.22
C PHE A 21 10.56 0.42 -6.13
N ILE A 22 9.74 -0.50 -5.61
CA ILE A 22 9.17 -1.61 -6.40
C ILE A 22 8.17 -1.08 -7.45
N TYR A 23 7.36 -0.07 -7.11
CA TYR A 23 6.38 0.53 -8.03
C TYR A 23 7.03 1.31 -9.17
N LEU A 24 8.16 1.97 -8.91
CA LEU A 24 8.86 2.78 -9.90
C LEU A 24 9.86 1.99 -10.76
N PHE A 25 10.09 0.71 -10.44
CA PHE A 25 10.98 -0.13 -11.23
C PHE A 25 10.35 -0.47 -12.60
N PRO A 26 11.12 -0.38 -13.71
CA PRO A 26 10.63 -0.73 -15.04
C PRO A 26 10.44 -2.25 -15.18
N GLY A 27 9.19 -2.69 -15.21
CA GLY A 27 8.81 -4.10 -15.10
C GLY A 27 8.77 -4.58 -13.65
N SER A 28 8.86 -5.88 -13.44
CA SER A 28 8.71 -6.56 -12.14
C SER A 28 10.06 -7.09 -11.65
N ILE A 29 10.57 -6.52 -10.55
CA ILE A 29 11.82 -6.97 -9.90
C ILE A 29 11.74 -8.46 -9.57
N PHE A 30 10.62 -8.90 -8.98
CA PHE A 30 10.43 -10.29 -8.63
C PHE A 30 10.30 -11.19 -9.87
N GLY A 31 9.76 -10.68 -10.98
CA GLY A 31 9.75 -11.38 -12.26
C GLY A 31 11.15 -11.63 -12.79
N CYS A 32 12.00 -10.59 -12.76
CA CYS A 32 13.40 -10.70 -13.16
C CYS A 32 14.13 -11.78 -12.33
N ILE A 33 13.93 -11.80 -11.01
CA ILE A 33 14.65 -12.69 -10.09
C ILE A 33 14.13 -14.13 -10.17
N LEU A 34 12.80 -14.33 -10.22
CA LEU A 34 12.18 -15.65 -10.12
C LEU A 34 12.03 -16.35 -11.47
N TYR A 35 11.78 -15.59 -12.53
CA TYR A 35 11.43 -16.13 -13.85
C TYR A 35 12.42 -15.74 -14.95
N ASN A 36 13.46 -14.95 -14.62
CA ASN A 36 14.38 -14.37 -15.60
C ASN A 36 13.66 -13.54 -16.68
N ASP A 37 12.46 -13.03 -16.37
CA ASP A 37 11.64 -12.19 -17.22
C ASP A 37 10.97 -11.09 -16.40
N CYS A 38 11.45 -9.86 -16.59
CA CYS A 38 10.94 -8.68 -15.91
C CYS A 38 9.52 -8.28 -16.34
N ARG A 39 8.94 -8.89 -17.39
CA ARG A 39 7.56 -8.62 -17.82
C ARG A 39 6.54 -9.40 -16.98
N ILE A 40 6.97 -10.48 -16.33
CA ILE A 40 6.09 -11.31 -15.51
C ILE A 40 5.97 -10.69 -14.13
N GLN A 41 4.75 -10.38 -13.70
CA GLN A 41 4.48 -9.97 -12.33
C GLN A 41 4.04 -11.19 -11.51
N PRO A 42 4.89 -11.70 -10.59
CA PRO A 42 4.50 -12.86 -9.77
C PRO A 42 3.29 -12.50 -8.91
N GLN A 43 2.29 -13.37 -8.91
CA GLN A 43 1.07 -13.18 -8.12
C GLN A 43 1.11 -14.04 -6.87
N LEU A 44 0.76 -13.45 -5.71
CA LEU A 44 0.59 -14.22 -4.47
C LEU A 44 -0.70 -15.04 -4.53
N THR A 45 -1.75 -14.45 -5.08
CA THR A 45 -3.04 -15.08 -5.37
C THR A 45 -3.56 -14.53 -6.69
N SER A 46 -4.44 -15.28 -7.36
CA SER A 46 -5.11 -14.81 -8.57
C SER A 46 -5.84 -13.48 -8.33
N ASP A 47 -5.91 -12.67 -9.38
CA ASP A 47 -6.74 -11.47 -9.36
C ASP A 47 -8.22 -11.83 -9.33
N PHE A 48 -9.00 -10.92 -8.75
CA PHE A 48 -10.47 -10.99 -8.78
C PHE A 48 -10.98 -9.83 -9.64
N LEU A 49 -11.90 -9.02 -9.11
CA LEU A 49 -12.35 -7.77 -9.75
C LEU A 49 -11.29 -6.66 -9.68
N ILE A 50 -10.34 -6.80 -8.75
CA ILE A 50 -9.23 -5.88 -8.52
C ILE A 50 -7.95 -6.70 -8.36
N SER A 51 -6.81 -6.04 -8.55
CA SER A 51 -5.50 -6.66 -8.44
C SER A 51 -5.20 -7.07 -7.00
N SER A 52 -4.98 -8.37 -6.80
CA SER A 52 -4.77 -8.95 -5.47
C SER A 52 -3.45 -8.46 -4.87
N ASN A 53 -2.37 -8.48 -5.66
CA ASN A 53 -1.05 -8.00 -5.24
C ASN A 53 -1.06 -6.53 -4.80
N HIS A 54 -1.73 -5.69 -5.58
CA HIS A 54 -1.83 -4.25 -5.34
C HIS A 54 -2.65 -3.97 -4.06
N THR A 55 -3.76 -4.70 -3.90
CA THR A 55 -4.56 -4.68 -2.68
C THR A 55 -3.72 -5.06 -1.46
N TYR A 56 -2.98 -6.17 -1.51
CA TYR A 56 -2.15 -6.62 -0.39
C TYR A 56 -1.03 -5.65 -0.06
N ALA A 57 -0.35 -5.10 -1.06
CA ALA A 57 0.73 -4.15 -0.86
C ALA A 57 0.26 -2.89 -0.10
N PHE A 58 -0.85 -2.30 -0.54
CA PHE A 58 -1.42 -1.12 0.13
C PHE A 58 -2.13 -1.43 1.44
N LEU A 59 -2.72 -2.62 1.58
CA LEU A 59 -3.28 -3.09 2.86
C LEU A 59 -2.18 -3.17 3.93
N ILE A 60 -1.04 -3.81 3.61
CA ILE A 60 0.10 -3.96 4.52
C ILE A 60 0.69 -2.59 4.87
N LEU A 61 0.97 -1.74 3.86
CA LEU A 61 1.50 -0.40 4.10
C LEU A 61 0.56 0.43 4.99
N SER A 62 -0.75 0.38 4.71
CA SER A 62 -1.76 1.13 5.45
C SER A 62 -1.92 0.61 6.87
N MET A 63 -1.86 -0.71 7.09
CA MET A 63 -1.92 -1.32 8.41
C MET A 63 -0.73 -0.89 9.28
N ILE A 64 0.48 -0.92 8.71
CA ILE A 64 1.70 -0.49 9.40
C ILE A 64 1.67 1.01 9.68
N GLY A 65 1.27 1.81 8.71
CA GLY A 65 1.09 3.25 8.88
C GLY A 65 0.08 3.57 9.99
N PHE A 66 -1.09 2.92 9.95
CA PHE A 66 -2.12 3.08 10.97
C PHE A 66 -1.57 2.79 12.36
N PHE A 67 -0.93 1.63 12.58
CA PHE A 67 -0.38 1.30 13.89
C PHE A 67 0.76 2.22 14.35
N THR A 68 1.51 2.77 13.40
CA THR A 68 2.58 3.75 13.67
C THR A 68 2.03 5.09 14.15
N TYR A 69 0.91 5.55 13.57
CA TYR A 69 0.36 6.90 13.82
C TYR A 69 -0.99 6.92 14.54
N LYS A 70 -1.54 5.79 14.99
CA LYS A 70 -2.91 5.71 15.58
C LYS A 70 -3.15 6.68 16.76
N GLU A 71 -2.11 6.99 17.53
CA GLU A 71 -2.17 7.91 18.69
C GLU A 71 -1.58 9.29 18.38
N SER A 72 -1.21 9.54 17.12
CA SER A 72 -0.62 10.79 16.66
C SER A 72 -1.68 11.70 16.06
N LYS A 73 -1.52 13.02 16.28
CA LYS A 73 -2.29 14.06 15.56
C LYS A 73 -2.13 13.96 14.03
N ASN A 74 -1.06 13.30 13.57
CA ASN A 74 -0.73 13.15 12.15
C ASN A 74 -1.52 12.03 11.45
N LEU A 75 -2.40 11.30 12.15
CA LEU A 75 -3.17 10.20 11.56
C LEU A 75 -4.04 10.65 10.37
N LYS A 76 -4.61 11.86 10.44
CA LYS A 76 -5.38 12.44 9.33
C LYS A 76 -4.51 12.69 8.10
N VAL A 77 -3.31 13.24 8.32
CA VAL A 77 -2.31 13.49 7.27
C VAL A 77 -1.87 12.18 6.63
N LEU A 78 -1.63 11.14 7.44
CA LEU A 78 -1.29 9.81 6.93
C LEU A 78 -2.37 9.24 5.99
N LYS A 79 -3.66 9.35 6.34
CA LYS A 79 -4.74 8.84 5.49
C LYS A 79 -4.74 9.52 4.12
N ILE A 80 -4.62 10.85 4.10
CA ILE A 80 -4.54 11.63 2.86
C ILE A 80 -3.31 11.22 2.06
N TYR A 81 -2.16 11.11 2.74
CA TYR A 81 -0.91 10.67 2.14
C TYR A 81 -1.03 9.30 1.44
N LEU A 82 -1.61 8.30 2.11
CA LEU A 82 -1.75 6.94 1.57
C LEU A 82 -2.68 6.90 0.34
N ILE A 83 -3.78 7.67 0.37
CA ILE A 83 -4.68 7.78 -0.78
C ILE A 83 -3.96 8.44 -1.96
N LEU A 84 -3.28 9.56 -1.73
CA LEU A 84 -2.50 10.23 -2.79
C LEU A 84 -1.41 9.32 -3.34
N LEU A 85 -0.68 8.61 -2.46
CA LEU A 85 0.36 7.67 -2.86
C LEU A 85 -0.20 6.54 -3.73
N SER A 86 -1.37 5.98 -3.39
CA SER A 86 -2.03 4.92 -4.18
C SER A 86 -2.39 5.34 -5.60
N VAL A 87 -2.79 6.60 -5.79
CA VAL A 87 -3.17 7.12 -7.09
C VAL A 87 -1.93 7.55 -7.88
N ILE A 88 -0.99 8.24 -7.23
CA ILE A 88 0.22 8.76 -7.88
C ILE A 88 1.10 7.62 -8.39
N LEU A 89 1.34 6.58 -7.58
CA LEU A 89 2.25 5.50 -7.99
C LEU A 89 1.72 4.73 -9.21
N GLU A 90 0.41 4.48 -9.26
CA GLU A 90 -0.22 3.87 -10.43
C GLU A 90 -0.22 4.81 -11.64
N GLY A 91 -0.54 6.09 -11.43
CA GLY A 91 -0.48 7.10 -12.50
C GLY A 91 0.91 7.23 -13.14
N LEU A 92 1.98 7.02 -12.37
CA LEU A 92 3.36 7.03 -12.90
C LEU A 92 3.64 5.85 -13.84
N HIS A 93 2.87 4.76 -13.81
CA HIS A 93 3.02 3.66 -14.77
C HIS A 93 2.71 4.07 -16.22
N LEU A 94 2.03 5.20 -16.43
CA LEU A 94 1.85 5.79 -17.77
C LEU A 94 3.16 6.22 -18.44
N ILE A 95 4.19 6.54 -17.65
CA ILE A 95 5.48 7.06 -18.17
C ILE A 95 6.65 6.09 -17.95
N ILE A 96 6.48 5.05 -17.12
CA ILE A 96 7.54 4.10 -16.81
C ILE A 96 7.57 3.00 -17.90
N PRO A 97 8.72 2.75 -18.52
CA PRO A 97 8.82 1.71 -19.54
C PRO A 97 8.60 0.32 -18.95
N ASN A 98 8.02 -0.59 -19.74
CA ASN A 98 7.67 -1.95 -19.31
C ASN A 98 6.70 -1.99 -18.11
N ARG A 99 5.95 -0.90 -17.88
CA ARG A 99 4.78 -0.85 -17.01
C ARG A 99 3.59 -0.38 -17.84
N SER A 100 2.40 -0.84 -17.46
CA SER A 100 1.13 -0.41 -18.02
C SER A 100 0.26 0.07 -16.88
N PHE A 101 -0.38 1.22 -17.05
CA PHE A 101 -1.43 1.66 -16.14
C PHE A 101 -2.61 0.69 -16.25
N GLU A 102 -3.09 0.20 -15.11
CA GLU A 102 -4.24 -0.70 -15.05
C GLU A 102 -5.28 -0.19 -14.04
N LEU A 103 -6.54 -0.11 -14.48
CA LEU A 103 -7.62 0.31 -13.57
C LEU A 103 -7.80 -0.68 -12.41
N SER A 104 -7.63 -1.98 -12.66
CA SER A 104 -7.64 -3.04 -11.64
C SER A 104 -6.57 -2.84 -10.56
N ASP A 105 -5.39 -2.39 -10.96
CA ASP A 105 -4.26 -2.07 -10.06
C ASP A 105 -4.56 -0.81 -9.24
N LEU A 106 -5.05 0.26 -9.88
CA LEU A 106 -5.50 1.48 -9.19
C LEU A 106 -6.56 1.17 -8.12
N PHE A 107 -7.61 0.44 -8.50
CA PHE A 107 -8.67 0.06 -7.57
C PHE A 107 -8.14 -0.86 -6.46
N GLY A 108 -7.23 -1.78 -6.76
CA GLY A 108 -6.55 -2.60 -5.77
C GLY A 108 -5.83 -1.74 -4.71
N ASN A 109 -5.02 -0.78 -5.16
CA ASN A 109 -4.29 0.13 -4.28
C ASN A 109 -5.24 0.90 -3.34
N VAL A 110 -6.27 1.52 -3.92
CA VAL A 110 -7.25 2.32 -3.18
C VAL A 110 -8.01 1.44 -2.19
N VAL A 111 -8.50 0.26 -2.59
CA VAL A 111 -9.21 -0.67 -1.70
C VAL A 111 -8.33 -1.08 -0.52
N GLY A 112 -7.05 -1.40 -0.75
CA GLY A 112 -6.11 -1.72 0.32
C GLY A 112 -6.01 -0.63 1.39
N VAL A 113 -6.00 0.65 0.98
CA VAL A 113 -6.02 1.80 1.92
C VAL A 113 -7.38 1.92 2.62
N PHE A 114 -8.48 1.83 1.87
CA PHE A 114 -9.83 2.04 2.39
C PHE A 114 -10.23 1.01 3.44
N VAL A 115 -9.85 -0.26 3.28
CA VAL A 115 -10.11 -1.31 4.28
C VAL A 115 -9.60 -0.88 5.66
N ILE A 116 -8.38 -0.36 5.75
CA ILE A 116 -7.80 0.10 7.02
C ILE A 116 -8.49 1.37 7.55
N ILE A 117 -8.91 2.28 6.67
CA ILE A 117 -9.67 3.48 7.07
C ILE A 117 -11.01 3.09 7.69
N ILE A 118 -11.72 2.12 7.11
CA ILE A 118 -13.01 1.61 7.60
C ILE A 118 -12.82 0.93 8.97
N ILE A 119 -11.81 0.06 9.11
CA ILE A 119 -11.50 -0.59 10.40
C ILE A 119 -11.23 0.46 11.48
N ASN A 120 -10.44 1.49 11.16
CA ASN A 120 -10.15 2.59 12.08
C ASN A 120 -11.41 3.39 12.46
N PHE A 121 -12.33 3.61 11.52
CA PHE A 121 -13.60 4.28 11.81
C PHE A 121 -14.43 3.50 12.85
N PHE A 122 -14.61 2.20 12.65
CA PHE A 122 -15.34 1.36 13.61
C PHE A 122 -14.65 1.29 14.98
N TRP A 123 -13.31 1.12 14.99
CA TRP A 123 -12.54 1.07 16.24
C TRP A 123 -12.70 2.33 17.10
N ASN A 124 -12.73 3.51 16.49
CA ASN A 124 -12.91 4.75 17.24
C ASN A 124 -14.35 4.89 17.76
N ASN A 125 -15.35 4.49 16.98
CA ASN A 125 -16.75 4.55 17.40
C ASN A 125 -17.05 3.65 18.60
N GLU A 126 -16.41 2.49 18.72
CA GLU A 126 -16.54 1.62 19.90
C GLU A 126 -15.97 2.27 21.16
N LYS A 127 -14.82 2.96 21.05
CA LYS A 127 -14.24 3.70 22.19
C LYS A 127 -15.11 4.83 22.71
N PHE A 128 -15.95 5.44 21.87
CA PHE A 128 -16.87 6.50 22.29
C PHE A 128 -18.16 5.96 22.94
N LYS A 129 -18.41 4.65 22.88
CA LYS A 129 -19.55 3.99 23.53
C LYS A 129 -19.22 3.36 24.90
N SER A 130 -17.94 3.27 25.23
CA SER A 130 -17.39 2.78 26.52
C SER A 130 -17.11 3.94 27.46
#